data_AF-A0A3A8YEM9-F1
#
_entry.id   AF-A0A3A8YEM9-F1
#
_cell.length_a   1.000
_cell.length_b   1.000
_cell.length_c   1.000
_cell.angle_alpha   90.00
_cell.angle_beta   90.00
_cell.angle_gamma   90.00
#
_symmetry.space_group_name_H-M   'P 1'
#
loop_
_entity.id
_entity.type
_entity.pdbx_description
1 polymer ?
#
loop_
_entity_poly.entity_id
_entity_poly.type
_entity_poly.pdbx_seq_one_letter_code
_entity_poly.pdbx_strand_id
1 'polypeptide(L)' 'MEQEERNEIIEALTAFFLDHGITTMEEFESLDEEAGAELYEDLKAGILEVFDVDLDLMDELTDEILP' A
#
# COMPACT_ATOMS: atom_id res chain seq x y z
N MET A 1 -7.31 -14.37 -7.03
CA MET A 1 -6.42 -14.36 -5.86
C MET A 1 -6.96 -15.36 -4.83
N GLU A 2 -6.08 -16.17 -4.26
CA GLU A 2 -6.43 -17.03 -3.13
C GLU A 2 -6.47 -16.21 -1.82
N GLN A 3 -7.19 -16.67 -0.80
CA GLN A 3 -7.31 -15.94 0.47
C GLN A 3 -5.95 -15.79 1.18
N GLU A 4 -5.06 -16.78 1.03
CA GLU A 4 -3.72 -16.77 1.62
C GLU A 4 -2.84 -15.68 0.97
N GLU A 5 -2.82 -15.63 -0.36
CA GLU A 5 -2.14 -14.59 -1.15
C GLU A 5 -2.66 -13.18 -0.81
N ARG A 6 -3.99 -13.01 -0.68
CA ARG A 6 -4.57 -11.72 -0.26
C ARG A 6 -4.07 -11.29 1.12
N ASN A 7 -3.99 -12.22 2.07
CA ASN A 7 -3.53 -11.91 3.42
C ASN A 7 -2.04 -11.54 3.43
N GLU A 8 -1.19 -12.19 2.62
CA GLU A 8 0.21 -11.82 2.47
C GLU A 8 0.38 -10.40 1.92
N ILE A 9 -0.45 -10.02 0.93
CA ILE A 9 -0.45 -8.65 0.38
C ILE A 9 -0.88 -7.63 1.44
N ILE A 10 -1.91 -7.94 2.23
CA ILE A 10 -2.37 -7.07 3.32
C ILE A 10 -1.29 -6.88 4.38
N GLU A 11 -0.62 -7.96 4.79
CA GLU A 11 0.48 -7.90 5.75
C GLU A 11 1.65 -7.06 5.20
N ALA A 12 1.99 -7.24 3.91
CA ALA A 12 3.03 -6.46 3.25
C ALA A 12 2.68 -4.97 3.17
N LEU A 13 1.46 -4.63 2.74
CA LEU A 13 0.97 -3.24 2.68
C LEU A 13 0.92 -2.59 4.06
N THR A 14 0.44 -3.32 5.07
CA THR A 14 0.41 -2.84 6.45
C THR A 14 1.81 -2.54 6.96
N ALA A 15 2.76 -3.45 6.73
CA ALA A 15 4.15 -3.24 7.13
C ALA A 15 4.79 -2.06 6.37
N PHE A 16 4.49 -1.93 5.07
CA PHE A 16 4.95 -0.84 4.24
C PHE A 16 4.46 0.53 4.76
N PHE A 17 3.15 0.70 4.96
CA PHE A 17 2.61 1.96 5.48
C PHE A 17 3.19 2.30 6.86
N LEU A 18 3.34 1.32 7.75
CA LEU A 18 3.96 1.51 9.06
C LEU A 18 5.43 1.96 8.97
N ASP A 19 6.22 1.40 8.03
CA ASP A 19 7.62 1.79 7.83
C ASP A 19 7.75 3.23 7.33
N HIS A 20 6.81 3.67 6.50
CA HIS A 20 6.69 5.06 6.04
C HIS A 20 5.96 5.98 7.05
N GLY A 21 5.54 5.47 8.21
CA GLY A 21 4.87 6.24 9.26
C GLY A 21 3.42 6.63 8.94
N ILE A 22 2.80 5.95 7.98
CA ILE A 22 1.41 6.15 7.56
C ILE A 22 0.53 5.17 8.33
N THR A 23 -0.39 5.70 9.13
CA THR A 23 -1.27 4.90 9.99
C THR A 23 -2.74 5.20 9.79
N THR A 24 -3.06 6.20 8.97
CA THR A 24 -4.42 6.68 8.68
C THR A 24 -4.53 7.11 7.22
N MET A 25 -5.75 7.14 6.69
CA MET A 25 -5.97 7.60 5.32
C MET A 25 -5.67 9.10 5.18
N GLU A 26 -5.91 9.89 6.22
CA GLU A 26 -5.56 11.32 6.25
C GLU A 26 -4.07 11.55 6.05
N GLU A 27 -3.20 10.76 6.70
CA GLU A 27 -1.75 10.86 6.53
C GLU A 27 -1.33 10.54 5.10
N PHE A 28 -1.89 9.49 4.51
CA PHE A 28 -1.63 9.08 3.13
C PHE A 28 -2.04 10.16 2.13
N GLU A 29 -3.25 10.71 2.26
CA GLU A 29 -3.76 11.76 1.38
C GLU A 29 -3.07 13.12 1.60
N SER A 30 -2.47 13.34 2.77
CA SER A 30 -1.76 14.59 3.10
C SER A 30 -0.35 14.67 2.52
N LEU A 31 0.15 13.58 1.92
CA LEU A 31 1.46 13.54 1.29
C LEU A 31 1.54 14.58 0.16
N ASP A 32 2.67 15.29 0.12
CA ASP A 32 2.95 16.14 -1.03
C ASP A 32 3.28 15.32 -2.28
N GLU A 33 3.30 15.97 -3.44
CA GLU A 33 3.51 15.30 -4.72
C GLU A 33 4.86 14.56 -4.80
N GLU A 34 5.91 15.06 -4.15
CA GLU A 34 7.24 14.43 -4.16
C GLU A 34 7.25 13.18 -3.26
N ALA A 35 6.74 13.32 -2.03
CA ALA A 35 6.63 12.21 -1.09
C ALA A 35 5.67 11.12 -1.58
N GLY A 36 4.55 11.50 -2.18
CA GLY A 36 3.58 10.56 -2.77
C GLY A 36 4.16 9.82 -3.97
N ALA A 37 4.97 10.48 -4.81
CA ALA A 37 5.65 9.83 -5.92
C ALA A 37 6.73 8.84 -5.46
N GLU A 38 7.54 9.21 -4.45
CA GLU A 38 8.53 8.32 -3.85
C GLU A 38 7.87 7.09 -3.21
N LEU A 39 6.83 7.30 -2.41
CA LEU A 39 6.05 6.23 -1.80
C LEU A 39 5.46 5.28 -2.86
N TYR A 40 4.91 5.82 -3.94
CA TYR A 40 4.35 5.01 -5.01
C TYR A 40 5.40 4.16 -5.72
N GLU A 41 6.59 4.69 -5.99
CA GLU A 41 7.68 3.93 -6.61
C GLU A 41 8.18 2.81 -5.69
N ASP A 42 8.31 3.07 -4.39
CA ASP A 42 8.68 2.06 -3.40
C ASP A 42 7.60 0.98 -3.27
N LEU A 43 6.33 1.38 -3.20
CA LEU A 43 5.18 0.47 -3.17
C LEU A 43 5.13 -0.41 -4.42
N LYS A 44 5.37 0.19 -5.59
CA LYS A 44 5.36 -0.51 -6.87
C LYS A 44 6.47 -1.55 -6.95
N ALA A 45 7.70 -1.18 -6.59
CA ALA A 45 8.84 -2.09 -6.64
C ALA A 45 8.77 -3.18 -5.56
N GLY A 46 8.22 -2.87 -4.39
CA GLY A 46 8.18 -3.78 -3.25
C GLY A 46 6.98 -4.72 -3.23
N ILE A 47 5.82 -4.26 -3.70
CA ILE A 47 4.54 -4.96 -3.54
C ILE A 47 3.88 -5.18 -4.90
N LEU A 48 3.60 -4.13 -5.66
CA LEU A 48 2.75 -4.26 -6.87
C LEU A 48 3.37 -5.20 -7.90
N GLU A 49 4.66 -5.05 -8.19
CA GLU A 49 5.36 -5.91 -9.16
C GLU A 49 5.65 -7.32 -8.61
N VAL A 50 5.82 -7.46 -7.29
CA VAL A 50 6.14 -8.74 -6.64
C VAL A 50 4.90 -9.65 -6.59
N PHE A 51 3.75 -9.07 -6.27
CA PHE A 51 2.48 -9.79 -6.10
C PHE A 51 1.54 -9.67 -7.30
N ASP A 52 1.97 -9.02 -8.40
CA ASP A 52 1.15 -8.72 -9.58
C ASP A 52 -0.19 -8.04 -9.22
N VAL A 53 -0.11 -7.08 -8.30
CA VAL A 53 -1.26 -6.33 -7.77
C VAL A 53 -1.50 -5.10 -8.65
N ASP A 54 -2.73 -4.98 -9.14
CA ASP A 54 -3.17 -3.79 -9.86
C ASP A 54 -3.56 -2.63 -8.92
N LEU A 55 -3.72 -1.45 -9.49
CA LEU A 55 -4.02 -0.24 -8.72
C LEU A 55 -5.41 -0.26 -8.10
N ASP A 56 -6.38 -0.92 -8.72
CA ASP A 56 -7.75 -0.99 -8.20
C ASP A 56 -7.79 -1.84 -6.92
N LEU A 57 -7.06 -2.96 -6.92
CA LEU A 57 -6.89 -3.79 -5.73
C LEU A 57 -6.05 -3.10 -4.67
N MET A 58 -5.01 -2.37 -5.05
CA MET A 58 -4.22 -1.58 -4.09
C MET A 58 -5.09 -0.55 -3.36
N ASP A 59 -5.95 0.16 -4.10
CA ASP A 59 -6.90 1.13 -3.54
C ASP A 59 -7.87 0.46 -2.57
N GLU A 60 -8.49 -0.66 -2.96
CA GLU A 60 -9.38 -1.45 -2.10
C GLU A 60 -8.69 -1.89 -0.80
N LEU A 61 -7.46 -2.40 -0.88
CA LEU A 61 -6.73 -2.89 0.29
C LEU A 61 -6.23 -1.74 1.16
N THR A 62 -5.88 -0.60 0.58
CA THR A 62 -5.48 0.59 1.32
C THR A 62 -6.62 1.12 2.17
N ASP A 63 -7.84 1.19 1.61
CA ASP A 63 -9.07 1.52 2.34
C ASP A 63 -9.42 0.53 3.47
N GLU A 64 -9.03 -0.75 3.33
CA GLU A 64 -9.22 -1.76 4.37
C GLU A 64 -8.20 -1.63 5.52
N ILE A 65 -6.96 -1.25 5.19
CA ILE A 65 -5.83 -1.20 6.12
C ILE A 65 -5.81 0.11 6.89
N LEU A 66 -6.08 1.23 6.22
CA LEU A 66 -5.99 2.56 6.80
C LEU A 66 -7.36 3.02 7.34
N PRO A 67 -7.48 3.35 8.64
CA PRO A 67 -8.71 3.84 9.25
C PRO A 67 -9.04 5.30 8.94
#